data_AF-A0A0C9W6F5-F1
#
_entry.id   AF-A0A0C9W6F5-F1
#
_cell.length_a   1.000
_cell.length_b   1.000
_cell.length_c   1.000
_cell.angle_alpha   90.00
_cell.angle_beta   90.00
_cell.angle_gamma   90.00
#
_symmetry.space_group_name_H-M   'P 1'
#
loop_
_entity.id
_entity.type
_entity.pdbx_description
1 polymer ?
#
loop_
_entity_poly.entity_id
_entity_poly.type
_entity_poly.pdbx_seq_one_letter_code
_entity_poly.pdbx_strand_id
1 'polypeptide(L)'
;MLSPGGASQIKSAETQIHLAPVECRRVVVIGQLGAGKSTVLNALLGCHLLPTSAIGMACTATTVEIHHEKREGLRAVVKFMSKQNWSSLVLKLLADVESGQYKSGHDRRAESAAAYRSLLEVYYNELPSLGLLTHMTQVYPQHESLLQSKDALAHVNIFLEDPRVSLRLDMEETFTAANSDELYNQLETFVRSDWDEDEDNALWALVDRVQVFGPFEVLASGTTLVDAPGYGSGNIFREIHAKRAVGSADKIMLVYDVRRAIYDLTQTMREYIKERTETMTDIRTRDIGIFVVVTGNDLRMLYSQAKLDQKQRSVVSGWEKELENLEMIRQVLEKEIASGKQEQASHDHLERRFKDIKVAISILMVQKARFYAENRATKVREGIQDLYKRCFIDISRGIDPSALPVFVVGCRDYFCMKGMEDDKPTVSTTLEDTGIPGLSDFLSRNGD
;
A
#
# COMPACT_ATOMS: atom_id res chain seq x y z
N MET A 1 17.41 -36.57 74.64
CA MET A 1 18.57 -36.86 73.76
C MET A 1 18.04 -36.71 72.35
N LEU A 2 18.17 -35.53 71.71
CA LEU A 2 19.30 -35.11 70.84
C LEU A 2 19.59 -36.22 69.81
N SER A 3 19.48 -36.05 68.49
CA SER A 3 19.82 -34.90 67.63
C SER A 3 19.24 -35.13 66.19
N PRO A 4 19.43 -34.19 65.22
CA PRO A 4 18.44 -33.84 64.20
C PRO A 4 18.91 -34.09 62.74
N GLY A 5 18.06 -33.81 61.76
CA GLY A 5 18.52 -33.47 60.41
C GLY A 5 17.60 -33.95 59.28
N GLY A 6 17.00 -33.01 58.56
CA GLY A 6 16.25 -33.32 57.34
C GLY A 6 15.32 -32.20 56.92
N ALA A 7 15.87 -31.01 56.68
CA ALA A 7 15.14 -29.95 55.99
C ALA A 7 14.83 -30.41 54.55
N SER A 8 13.58 -30.81 54.27
CA SER A 8 13.09 -30.97 52.90
C SER A 8 12.26 -29.76 52.51
N GLN A 9 12.86 -28.97 51.63
CA GLN A 9 12.32 -27.79 50.96
C GLN A 9 10.94 -28.05 50.37
N ILE A 10 9.99 -27.17 50.68
CA ILE A 10 8.77 -26.99 49.90
C ILE A 10 9.21 -26.31 48.60
N LYS A 11 9.35 -27.09 47.51
CA LYS A 11 9.48 -26.53 46.17
C LYS A 11 8.11 -25.99 45.76
N SER A 12 8.00 -24.66 45.69
CA SER A 12 6.94 -23.96 44.97
C SER A 12 6.96 -24.45 43.51
N ALA A 13 5.90 -25.13 43.10
CA ALA A 13 5.63 -25.39 41.70
C ALA A 13 5.21 -24.06 41.07
N GLU A 14 6.17 -23.33 40.50
CA GLU A 14 5.87 -22.29 39.53
C GLU A 14 5.28 -22.96 38.29
N THR A 15 3.95 -22.91 38.18
CA THR A 15 3.24 -23.24 36.95
C THR A 15 3.69 -22.24 35.89
N GLN A 16 4.71 -22.61 35.10
CA GLN A 16 4.98 -21.95 33.82
C GLN A 16 3.75 -22.14 32.95
N ILE A 17 2.91 -21.11 32.90
CA ILE A 17 1.91 -20.98 31.84
C ILE A 17 2.73 -20.83 30.57
N HIS A 18 2.92 -21.93 29.84
CA HIS A 18 3.26 -21.88 28.43
C HIS A 18 2.08 -21.21 27.73
N LEU A 19 2.11 -19.88 27.65
CA LEU A 19 1.35 -19.15 26.66
C LEU A 19 1.83 -19.72 25.33
N ALA A 20 0.92 -20.39 24.61
CA ALA A 20 1.18 -20.73 23.22
C ALA A 20 1.64 -19.44 22.50
N PRO A 21 2.65 -19.50 21.61
CA PRO A 21 3.06 -18.33 20.85
C PRO A 21 1.82 -17.75 20.18
N VAL A 22 1.55 -16.46 20.42
CA VAL A 22 0.48 -15.73 19.72
C VAL A 22 0.72 -16.00 18.23
N GLU A 23 -0.25 -16.62 17.55
CA GLU A 23 -0.12 -16.89 16.12
C GLU A 23 0.07 -15.54 15.41
N CYS A 24 1.31 -15.27 14.99
CA CYS A 24 1.64 -14.02 14.34
C CYS A 24 0.98 -14.01 12.97
N ARG A 25 -0.05 -13.19 12.79
CA ARG A 25 -0.82 -13.13 11.55
C ARG A 25 -0.12 -12.24 10.53
N ARG A 26 0.17 -12.79 9.36
CA ARG A 26 0.78 -12.09 8.24
C ARG A 26 -0.26 -11.55 7.27
N VAL A 27 -0.38 -10.23 7.21
CA VAL A 27 -1.27 -9.50 6.28
C VAL A 27 -0.44 -8.96 5.13
N VAL A 28 -0.63 -9.50 3.93
CA VAL A 28 0.11 -9.09 2.73
C VAL A 28 -0.71 -8.08 1.93
N VAL A 29 -0.10 -6.93 1.68
CA VAL A 29 -0.73 -5.84 0.94
C VAL A 29 -0.41 -5.97 -0.54
N ILE A 30 -1.44 -6.16 -1.36
CA ILE A 30 -1.29 -6.25 -2.82
C ILE A 30 -2.25 -5.29 -3.51
N GLY A 31 -1.90 -4.91 -4.72
CA GLY A 31 -2.64 -3.92 -5.49
C GLY A 31 -1.80 -3.39 -6.64
N GLN A 32 -2.49 -2.89 -7.67
CA GLN A 32 -1.84 -2.30 -8.84
C GLN A 32 -0.90 -1.15 -8.44
N LEU A 33 0.00 -0.82 -9.36
CA LEU A 33 0.83 0.37 -9.20
C LEU A 33 -0.02 1.64 -9.09
N GLY A 34 0.37 2.52 -8.16
CA GLY A 34 -0.35 3.76 -7.85
C GLY A 34 -1.64 3.58 -7.04
N ALA A 35 -1.98 2.36 -6.58
CA ALA A 35 -3.18 2.13 -5.78
C ALA A 35 -3.11 2.69 -4.35
N GLY A 36 -1.93 3.12 -3.88
CA GLY A 36 -1.74 3.69 -2.54
C GLY A 36 -1.41 2.67 -1.44
N LYS A 37 -0.78 1.53 -1.76
CA LYS A 37 -0.38 0.50 -0.78
C LYS A 37 0.47 1.07 0.37
N SER A 38 1.63 1.60 0.03
CA SER A 38 2.58 2.18 0.98
C SER A 38 2.00 3.41 1.69
N THR A 39 1.12 4.17 1.01
CA THR A 39 0.38 5.30 1.62
C THR A 39 -0.57 4.84 2.72
N VAL A 40 -1.36 3.78 2.49
CA VAL A 40 -2.23 3.20 3.52
C VAL A 40 -1.42 2.64 4.68
N LEU A 41 -0.32 1.96 4.39
CA LEU A 41 0.58 1.43 5.41
C LEU A 41 1.17 2.56 6.28
N ASN A 42 1.70 3.63 5.69
CA ASN A 42 2.19 4.79 6.44
C ASN A 42 1.08 5.42 7.32
N ALA A 43 -0.15 5.49 6.83
CA ALA A 43 -1.30 5.97 7.61
C ALA A 43 -1.63 5.05 8.81
N LEU A 44 -1.54 3.73 8.64
CA LEU A 44 -1.74 2.78 9.73
C LEU A 44 -0.62 2.82 10.77
N LEU A 45 0.64 2.99 10.32
CA LEU A 45 1.80 3.07 11.20
C LEU A 45 1.90 4.42 11.93
N GLY A 46 1.29 5.47 11.39
CA GLY A 46 1.39 6.84 11.92
C GLY A 46 2.72 7.53 11.64
N CYS A 47 3.48 7.07 10.62
CA CYS A 47 4.76 7.67 10.21
C CYS A 47 5.06 7.40 8.72
N HIS A 48 5.96 8.20 8.14
CA HIS A 48 6.41 8.02 6.75
C HIS A 48 7.59 7.04 6.68
N LEU A 49 7.31 5.75 6.87
CA LEU A 49 8.33 4.71 6.85
C LEU A 49 8.60 4.14 5.45
N LEU A 50 7.55 3.97 4.65
CA LEU A 50 7.63 3.36 3.33
C LEU A 50 7.66 4.44 2.24
N PRO A 51 8.41 4.23 1.15
CA PRO A 51 8.46 5.18 0.04
C PRO A 51 7.09 5.31 -0.62
N THR A 52 6.66 6.55 -0.87
CA THR A 52 5.43 6.85 -1.62
C THR A 52 5.74 7.77 -2.79
N SER A 53 5.56 7.32 -4.04
CA SER A 53 5.57 8.22 -5.21
C SER A 53 4.14 8.59 -5.64
N ALA A 54 3.98 9.86 -6.01
CA ALA A 54 2.76 10.37 -6.64
C ALA A 54 2.75 10.11 -8.17
N ILE A 55 3.90 9.74 -8.76
CA ILE A 55 4.11 9.68 -10.21
C ILE A 55 4.20 8.24 -10.68
N GLY A 56 3.14 7.44 -10.48
CA GLY A 56 2.92 6.19 -11.23
C GLY A 56 4.06 5.17 -11.33
N MET A 57 5.11 5.28 -10.50
CA MET A 57 6.35 4.51 -10.57
C MET A 57 6.41 3.59 -9.38
N ALA A 58 6.89 2.37 -9.60
CA ALA A 58 6.98 1.38 -8.55
C ALA A 58 8.13 1.76 -7.61
N CYS A 59 7.78 2.13 -6.37
CA CYS A 59 8.74 2.55 -5.35
C CYS A 59 9.30 1.39 -4.54
N THR A 60 8.48 0.38 -4.26
CA THR A 60 8.88 -0.79 -3.45
C THR A 60 9.43 -1.88 -4.36
N ALA A 61 10.75 -2.06 -4.36
CA ALA A 61 11.46 -3.08 -5.13
C ALA A 61 11.46 -4.44 -4.41
N THR A 62 11.53 -4.41 -3.08
CA THR A 62 11.65 -5.58 -2.22
C THR A 62 10.57 -5.60 -1.16
N THR A 63 10.17 -6.80 -0.70
CA THR A 63 9.18 -6.96 0.36
C THR A 63 9.66 -6.32 1.66
N VAL A 64 8.82 -5.46 2.26
CA VAL A 64 9.05 -4.86 3.57
C VAL A 64 8.05 -5.44 4.56
N GLU A 65 8.54 -6.11 5.59
CA GLU A 65 7.74 -6.65 6.69
C GLU A 65 7.84 -5.72 7.88
N ILE A 66 6.70 -5.34 8.45
CA ILE A 66 6.64 -4.42 9.57
C ILE A 66 6.08 -5.16 10.78
N HIS A 67 6.83 -5.09 11.87
CA HIS A 67 6.62 -5.85 13.09
C HIS A 67 6.49 -4.92 14.29
N HIS A 68 5.61 -5.26 15.22
CA HIS A 68 5.60 -4.61 16.53
C HIS A 68 6.79 -5.08 17.37
N GLU A 69 7.54 -4.14 17.93
CA GLU A 69 8.56 -4.40 18.93
C GLU A 69 8.48 -3.27 19.97
N LYS A 70 8.32 -3.63 21.25
CA LYS A 70 8.30 -2.66 22.34
C LYS A 70 9.74 -2.19 22.61
N ARG A 71 10.13 -1.10 21.94
CA ARG A 71 11.49 -0.53 22.01
C ARG A 71 11.45 0.99 21.87
N GLU A 72 12.56 1.62 22.22
CA GLU A 72 12.84 3.00 21.81
C GLU A 72 13.39 3.02 20.39
N GLY A 73 12.93 3.99 19.60
CA GLY A 73 13.27 4.14 18.19
C GLY A 73 12.84 2.96 17.32
N LEU A 74 13.53 2.78 16.20
CA LEU A 74 13.25 1.75 15.21
C LEU A 74 14.50 0.91 14.96
N ARG A 75 14.31 -0.32 14.50
CA ARG A 75 15.38 -1.09 13.87
C ARG A 75 14.90 -1.75 12.59
N ALA A 76 15.83 -2.02 11.70
CA ALA A 76 15.58 -2.83 10.52
C ALA A 76 16.63 -3.92 10.35
N VAL A 77 16.23 -5.02 9.74
CA VAL A 77 17.12 -6.09 9.29
C VAL A 77 16.90 -6.29 7.80
N VAL A 78 17.92 -6.00 7.01
CA VAL A 78 17.96 -6.28 5.57
C VAL A 78 18.52 -7.68 5.42
N LYS A 79 17.71 -8.62 4.92
CA LYS A 79 18.15 -9.99 4.65
C LYS A 79 18.42 -10.17 3.18
N PHE A 80 19.64 -10.55 2.84
CA PHE A 80 19.99 -10.87 1.46
C PHE A 80 19.54 -12.28 1.10
N MET A 81 19.36 -12.54 -0.19
CA MET A 81 19.02 -13.88 -0.67
C MET A 81 20.12 -14.88 -0.32
N SER A 82 19.72 -16.14 -0.16
CA SER A 82 20.71 -17.20 0.01
C SER A 82 21.46 -17.45 -1.29
N LYS A 83 22.69 -17.95 -1.21
CA LYS A 83 23.47 -18.35 -2.40
C LYS A 83 22.68 -19.30 -3.28
N GLN A 84 22.02 -20.29 -2.68
CA GLN A 84 21.20 -21.26 -3.40
C GLN A 84 20.03 -20.61 -4.15
N ASN A 85 19.29 -19.70 -3.50
CA ASN A 85 18.14 -19.03 -4.12
C ASN A 85 18.58 -18.11 -5.25
N TRP A 86 19.70 -17.41 -5.06
CA TRP A 86 20.28 -16.55 -6.09
C TRP A 86 20.78 -17.37 -7.29
N SER A 87 21.53 -18.45 -7.05
CA SER A 87 21.99 -19.34 -8.13
C SER A 87 20.84 -19.92 -8.94
N SER A 88 19.79 -20.41 -8.26
CA SER A 88 18.61 -20.92 -8.95
C SER A 88 17.90 -19.84 -9.78
N LEU A 89 17.87 -18.60 -9.29
CA LEU A 89 17.28 -17.48 -10.00
C LEU A 89 18.09 -17.16 -11.26
N VAL A 90 19.39 -16.89 -11.12
CA VAL A 90 20.28 -16.53 -12.24
C VAL A 90 20.28 -17.63 -13.31
N LEU A 91 20.41 -18.91 -12.92
CA LEU A 91 20.37 -20.03 -13.86
C LEU A 91 19.08 -20.06 -14.67
N LYS A 92 17.94 -19.90 -14.00
CA LYS A 92 16.64 -19.87 -14.66
C LYS A 92 16.53 -18.69 -15.63
N LEU A 93 16.94 -17.51 -15.18
CA LEU A 93 16.89 -16.29 -15.98
C LEU A 93 17.74 -16.41 -17.25
N LEU A 94 18.99 -16.88 -17.13
CA LEU A 94 19.89 -17.06 -18.29
C LEU A 94 19.37 -18.14 -19.25
N ALA A 95 18.80 -19.25 -18.73
CA ALA A 95 18.21 -20.30 -19.55
C ALA A 95 16.95 -19.82 -20.31
N ASP A 96 16.12 -18.97 -19.69
CA ASP A 96 14.94 -18.39 -20.33
C ASP A 96 15.33 -17.43 -21.48
N VAL A 97 16.47 -16.73 -21.35
CA VAL A 97 17.06 -15.87 -22.40
C VAL A 97 17.59 -16.71 -23.56
N GLU A 98 18.42 -17.72 -23.30
CA GLU A 98 19.03 -18.56 -24.36
C GLU A 98 18.00 -19.36 -25.16
N SER A 99 16.95 -19.84 -24.50
CA SER A 99 15.88 -20.62 -25.13
C SER A 99 14.91 -19.77 -25.96
N GLY A 100 14.96 -18.44 -25.86
CA GLY A 100 13.97 -17.54 -26.44
C GLY A 100 12.54 -17.77 -25.90
N GLN A 101 12.40 -18.53 -24.81
CA GLN A 101 11.12 -18.88 -24.20
C GLN A 101 10.65 -17.87 -23.16
N TYR A 102 11.40 -16.79 -22.91
CA TYR A 102 10.96 -15.72 -22.03
C TYR A 102 9.73 -15.00 -22.62
N LYS A 103 8.56 -15.55 -22.31
CA LYS A 103 7.28 -14.87 -22.42
C LYS A 103 7.12 -14.11 -21.11
N SER A 104 7.19 -12.77 -21.16
CA SER A 104 6.65 -11.98 -20.05
C SER A 104 5.22 -12.50 -19.78
N GLY A 105 4.79 -12.51 -18.53
CA GLY A 105 3.47 -13.03 -18.13
C GLY A 105 2.26 -12.24 -18.67
N HIS A 106 2.34 -11.71 -19.89
CA HIS A 106 1.29 -11.01 -20.62
C HIS A 106 0.78 -11.83 -21.80
N ASP A 107 0.31 -13.04 -21.50
CA ASP A 107 -0.71 -13.69 -22.33
C ASP A 107 -1.99 -13.85 -21.50
N ARG A 108 -2.57 -12.71 -21.09
CA ARG A 108 -3.98 -12.64 -20.68
C ARG A 108 -4.65 -11.57 -21.54
N ARG A 109 -5.50 -12.04 -22.46
CA ARG A 109 -6.43 -11.23 -23.24
C ARG A 109 -7.32 -10.37 -22.32
N ALA A 110 -7.16 -9.05 -22.40
CA ALA A 110 -8.27 -8.08 -22.38
C ALA A 110 -7.74 -6.65 -22.66
N GLU A 111 -8.32 -6.04 -23.70
CA GLU A 111 -8.29 -4.61 -24.04
C GLU A 111 -8.78 -3.80 -22.80
N SER A 112 -8.10 -2.75 -22.31
CA SER A 112 -8.07 -1.41 -22.89
C SER A 112 -7.25 -0.49 -21.97
N ALA A 113 -6.26 0.21 -22.53
CA ALA A 113 -5.66 1.46 -22.03
C ALA A 113 -4.61 1.94 -23.06
N ALA A 114 -5.07 2.32 -24.25
CA ALA A 114 -4.24 2.53 -25.44
C ALA A 114 -3.20 3.66 -25.32
N ALA A 115 -3.30 4.57 -24.36
CA ALA A 115 -2.35 5.68 -24.22
C ALA A 115 -1.13 5.34 -23.35
N TYR A 116 -1.27 4.42 -22.37
CA TYR A 116 -0.17 3.97 -21.51
C TYR A 116 0.56 2.75 -22.09
N ARG A 117 -0.16 1.96 -22.91
CA ARG A 117 0.42 0.88 -23.70
C ARG A 117 1.41 1.42 -24.73
N SER A 118 1.10 2.41 -25.56
CA SER A 118 2.02 2.76 -26.65
C SER A 118 3.43 3.20 -26.23
N LEU A 119 3.62 3.80 -25.04
CA LEU A 119 4.96 4.16 -24.53
C LEU A 119 5.70 2.97 -23.88
N LEU A 120 4.98 2.04 -23.25
CA LEU A 120 5.58 0.84 -22.63
C LEU A 120 5.63 -0.37 -23.58
N GLU A 121 4.73 -0.47 -24.56
CA GLU A 121 4.72 -1.48 -25.62
C GLU A 121 5.89 -1.27 -26.57
N VAL A 122 6.24 -0.03 -26.92
CA VAL A 122 7.46 0.23 -27.69
C VAL A 122 8.71 -0.05 -26.84
N TYR A 123 8.65 0.10 -25.51
CA TYR A 123 9.79 -0.15 -24.62
C TYR A 123 9.95 -1.63 -24.21
N TYR A 124 8.87 -2.43 -24.17
CA TYR A 124 8.88 -3.82 -23.67
C TYR A 124 8.35 -4.88 -24.66
N ASN A 125 7.58 -4.54 -25.71
CA ASN A 125 7.04 -5.56 -26.63
C ASN A 125 8.03 -5.97 -27.72
N GLU A 126 9.12 -5.24 -27.95
CA GLU A 126 10.09 -5.66 -28.97
C GLU A 126 11.13 -6.66 -28.46
N LEU A 127 11.43 -6.72 -27.15
CA LEU A 127 12.41 -7.67 -26.60
C LEU A 127 12.11 -8.03 -25.14
N PRO A 128 11.45 -9.16 -24.87
CA PRO A 128 11.29 -9.72 -23.52
C PRO A 128 12.66 -9.97 -22.82
N SER A 129 13.71 -10.22 -23.60
CA SER A 129 15.10 -10.32 -23.17
C SER A 129 15.70 -8.99 -22.69
N LEU A 130 15.17 -7.82 -23.11
CA LEU A 130 15.71 -6.51 -22.77
C LEU A 130 15.41 -6.14 -21.31
N GLY A 131 14.19 -6.36 -20.80
CA GLY A 131 13.86 -6.05 -19.41
C GLY A 131 14.63 -6.89 -18.39
N LEU A 132 14.85 -8.17 -18.69
CA LEU A 132 15.69 -9.05 -17.87
C LEU A 132 17.17 -8.66 -17.97
N LEU A 133 17.66 -8.39 -19.18
CA LEU A 133 19.01 -7.92 -19.42
C LEU A 133 19.28 -6.59 -18.68
N THR A 134 18.37 -5.62 -18.74
CA THR A 134 18.49 -4.34 -18.01
C THR A 134 18.69 -4.58 -16.52
N HIS A 135 17.90 -5.46 -15.89
CA HIS A 135 18.05 -5.72 -14.45
C HIS A 135 19.29 -6.52 -14.11
N MET A 136 19.70 -7.48 -14.94
CA MET A 136 20.96 -8.19 -14.74
C MET A 136 22.17 -7.27 -14.97
N THR A 137 22.11 -6.35 -15.93
CA THR A 137 23.13 -5.32 -16.16
C THR A 137 23.22 -4.36 -14.98
N GLN A 138 22.11 -4.03 -14.31
CA GLN A 138 22.15 -3.22 -13.08
C GLN A 138 22.86 -3.94 -11.91
N VAL A 139 22.77 -5.27 -11.84
CA VAL A 139 23.47 -6.07 -10.81
C VAL A 139 24.94 -6.32 -11.20
N TYR A 140 25.20 -6.57 -12.48
CA TYR A 140 26.48 -6.93 -13.07
C TYR A 140 26.90 -5.99 -14.21
N PRO A 141 27.06 -4.68 -13.97
CA PRO A 141 27.37 -3.71 -15.04
C PRO A 141 28.71 -4.03 -15.70
N GLN A 142 29.68 -4.54 -14.94
CA GLN A 142 30.99 -4.99 -15.44
C GLN A 142 30.92 -6.20 -16.39
N HIS A 143 29.78 -6.90 -16.46
CA HIS A 143 29.57 -8.06 -17.31
C HIS A 143 28.45 -7.87 -18.34
N GLU A 144 28.08 -6.62 -18.63
CA GLU A 144 27.02 -6.30 -19.60
C GLU A 144 27.22 -7.00 -20.95
N SER A 145 28.43 -6.96 -21.51
CA SER A 145 28.75 -7.59 -22.80
C SER A 145 28.60 -9.12 -22.76
N LEU A 146 28.86 -9.74 -21.62
CA LEU A 146 28.71 -11.18 -21.43
C LEU A 146 27.24 -11.57 -21.24
N LEU A 147 26.46 -10.75 -20.53
CA LEU A 147 25.00 -10.94 -20.39
C LEU A 147 24.26 -10.83 -21.73
N GLN A 148 24.80 -10.03 -22.65
CA GLN A 148 24.29 -9.91 -24.03
C GLN A 148 24.73 -11.06 -24.95
N SER A 149 25.65 -11.92 -24.50
CA SER A 149 26.17 -13.02 -25.30
C SER A 149 25.24 -14.23 -25.29
N LYS A 150 25.31 -15.05 -26.34
CA LYS A 150 24.57 -16.33 -26.42
C LYS A 150 25.14 -17.43 -25.51
N ASP A 151 26.31 -17.20 -24.93
CA ASP A 151 27.02 -18.14 -24.07
C ASP A 151 26.95 -17.70 -22.60
N ALA A 152 26.02 -16.80 -22.24
CA ALA A 152 25.91 -16.26 -20.89
C ALA A 152 25.67 -17.38 -19.86
N LEU A 153 24.86 -18.40 -20.17
CA LEU A 153 24.63 -19.53 -19.27
C LEU A 153 25.88 -20.38 -19.10
N ALA A 154 26.68 -20.57 -20.15
CA ALA A 154 27.94 -21.31 -20.08
C ALA A 154 28.94 -20.63 -19.14
N HIS A 155 28.83 -19.32 -18.95
CA HIS A 155 29.68 -18.52 -18.07
C HIS A 155 28.99 -18.16 -16.73
N VAL A 156 27.95 -18.89 -16.32
CA VAL A 156 27.16 -18.55 -15.13
C VAL A 156 28.00 -18.37 -13.86
N ASN A 157 29.09 -19.12 -13.71
CA ASN A 157 29.97 -19.02 -12.55
C ASN A 157 30.61 -17.63 -12.41
N ILE A 158 30.85 -16.90 -13.51
CA ILE A 158 31.36 -15.53 -13.46
C ILE A 158 30.38 -14.63 -12.69
N PHE A 159 29.08 -14.77 -12.93
CA PHE A 159 28.05 -14.01 -12.22
C PHE A 159 27.87 -14.48 -10.77
N LEU A 160 27.94 -15.78 -10.51
CA LEU A 160 27.71 -16.32 -9.16
C LEU A 160 28.88 -16.07 -8.20
N GLU A 161 30.10 -16.02 -8.73
CA GLU A 161 31.31 -15.80 -7.94
C GLU A 161 31.68 -14.31 -7.82
N ASP A 162 31.03 -13.43 -8.59
CA ASP A 162 31.28 -11.99 -8.56
C ASP A 162 31.26 -11.43 -7.11
N PRO A 163 32.35 -10.83 -6.62
CA PRO A 163 32.44 -10.35 -5.24
C PRO A 163 31.39 -9.31 -4.85
N ARG A 164 30.86 -8.51 -5.80
CA ARG A 164 29.80 -7.52 -5.50
C ARG A 164 28.52 -8.20 -5.02
N VAL A 165 28.29 -9.43 -5.46
CA VAL A 165 27.11 -10.23 -5.15
C VAL A 165 27.42 -11.29 -4.10
N SER A 166 28.43 -12.13 -4.36
CA SER A 166 28.72 -13.33 -3.57
C SER A 166 29.09 -13.05 -2.10
N LEU A 167 29.65 -11.87 -1.81
CA LEU A 167 29.98 -11.42 -0.45
C LEU A 167 28.75 -10.96 0.36
N ARG A 168 27.65 -10.62 -0.31
CA ARG A 168 26.41 -10.13 0.34
C ARG A 168 25.37 -11.23 0.51
N LEU A 169 25.37 -12.25 -0.35
CA LEU A 169 24.45 -13.38 -0.21
C LEU A 169 24.64 -14.11 1.12
N ASP A 170 23.56 -14.67 1.66
CA ASP A 170 23.47 -15.28 3.01
C ASP A 170 23.74 -14.31 4.18
N MET A 171 23.98 -13.02 3.94
CA MET A 171 24.21 -12.03 4.98
C MET A 171 22.93 -11.35 5.45
N GLU A 172 23.01 -10.75 6.63
CA GLU A 172 22.00 -9.84 7.16
C GLU A 172 22.68 -8.55 7.63
N GLU A 173 22.10 -7.40 7.27
CA GLU A 173 22.55 -6.08 7.75
C GLU A 173 21.50 -5.51 8.71
N THR A 174 21.95 -5.01 9.86
CA THR A 174 21.07 -4.46 10.90
C THR A 174 21.26 -2.96 11.04
N PHE A 175 20.15 -2.24 11.07
CA PHE A 175 20.07 -0.80 11.16
C PHE A 175 19.27 -0.39 12.39
N THR A 176 19.61 0.75 12.99
CA THR A 176 18.86 1.35 14.09
C THR A 176 18.74 2.85 13.86
N ALA A 177 17.60 3.42 14.18
CA ALA A 177 17.30 4.83 14.00
C ALA A 177 16.42 5.35 15.12
N ALA A 178 16.50 6.65 15.41
CA ALA A 178 15.65 7.27 16.42
C ALA A 178 14.22 7.55 15.89
N ASN A 179 14.08 7.76 14.59
CA ASN A 179 12.81 8.11 13.94
C ASN A 179 12.67 7.47 12.54
N SER A 180 11.49 7.61 11.93
CA SER A 180 11.16 7.00 10.62
C SER A 180 12.00 7.55 9.48
N ASP A 181 12.31 8.84 9.48
CA ASP A 181 12.99 9.51 8.36
C ASP A 181 14.45 9.07 8.29
N GLU A 182 15.11 8.97 9.44
CA GLU A 182 16.47 8.43 9.53
C GLU A 182 16.51 6.97 9.08
N LEU A 183 15.55 6.14 9.51
CA LEU A 183 15.50 4.74 9.08
C LEU A 183 15.22 4.61 7.58
N TYR A 184 14.30 5.41 7.07
CA TYR A 184 13.95 5.45 5.65
C TYR A 184 15.18 5.75 4.80
N ASN A 185 15.96 6.78 5.15
CA ASN A 185 17.18 7.15 4.43
C ASN A 185 18.23 6.02 4.45
N GLN A 186 18.35 5.29 5.56
CA GLN A 186 19.25 4.13 5.64
C GLN A 186 18.78 2.96 4.76
N LEU A 187 17.47 2.78 4.60
CA LEU A 187 16.86 1.68 3.86
C LEU A 187 16.66 1.98 2.36
N GLU A 188 16.84 3.23 1.94
CA GLU A 188 16.47 3.70 0.61
C GLU A 188 17.07 2.85 -0.52
N THR A 189 18.39 2.59 -0.47
CA THR A 189 19.12 1.80 -1.47
C THR A 189 18.69 0.32 -1.55
N PHE A 190 18.04 -0.20 -0.50
CA PHE A 190 17.59 -1.59 -0.41
C PHE A 190 16.12 -1.77 -0.81
N VAL A 191 15.33 -0.70 -0.75
CA VAL A 191 13.87 -0.74 -0.95
C VAL A 191 13.46 -0.05 -2.25
N ARG A 192 14.15 1.01 -2.68
CA ARG A 192 13.84 1.75 -3.91
C ARG A 192 14.63 1.25 -5.11
N SER A 193 13.98 1.32 -6.27
CA SER A 193 14.56 1.07 -7.59
C SER A 193 14.27 2.29 -8.45
N ASP A 194 14.85 3.44 -8.12
CA ASP A 194 14.73 4.60 -9.00
C ASP A 194 15.63 4.37 -10.24
N TRP A 195 15.12 4.76 -11.41
CA TRP A 195 15.75 4.55 -12.72
C TRP A 195 16.84 5.60 -13.00
N ASP A 196 17.44 6.19 -11.96
CA ASP A 196 18.55 7.10 -12.18
C ASP A 196 19.72 6.27 -12.71
N GLU A 197 20.07 6.51 -13.98
CA GLU A 197 21.07 5.81 -14.78
C GLU A 197 22.50 5.92 -14.19
N ASP A 198 22.67 6.68 -13.11
CA ASP A 198 23.95 7.06 -12.53
C ASP A 198 24.34 6.27 -11.26
N GLU A 199 23.48 5.40 -10.71
CA GLU A 199 23.83 4.60 -9.52
C GLU A 199 24.18 3.13 -9.85
N ASP A 200 25.48 2.84 -9.79
CA ASP A 200 26.16 1.54 -9.96
C ASP A 200 25.72 0.42 -8.97
N ASN A 201 24.60 0.54 -8.27
CA ASN A 201 24.32 -0.26 -7.09
C ASN A 201 22.85 -0.68 -6.93
N ALA A 202 22.39 -1.63 -7.76
CA ALA A 202 21.08 -2.28 -7.60
C ALA A 202 21.06 -3.31 -6.43
N LEU A 203 21.46 -2.88 -5.23
CA LEU A 203 21.48 -3.75 -4.04
C LEU A 203 20.11 -4.34 -3.73
N TRP A 204 19.05 -3.57 -3.97
CA TRP A 204 17.65 -4.02 -3.82
C TRP A 204 17.38 -5.36 -4.51
N ALA A 205 18.05 -5.66 -5.64
CA ALA A 205 17.86 -6.90 -6.38
C ALA A 205 18.40 -8.14 -5.65
N LEU A 206 19.34 -7.95 -4.72
CA LEU A 206 19.93 -9.01 -3.89
C LEU A 206 19.18 -9.21 -2.57
N VAL A 207 18.35 -8.25 -2.17
CA VAL A 207 17.61 -8.29 -0.92
C VAL A 207 16.45 -9.28 -1.05
N ASP A 208 16.34 -10.25 -0.14
CA ASP A 208 15.19 -11.14 -0.06
C ASP A 208 13.99 -10.43 0.57
N ARG A 209 14.23 -9.77 1.70
CA ARG A 209 13.24 -9.01 2.46
C ARG A 209 13.89 -8.01 3.42
N VAL A 210 13.18 -6.94 3.72
CA VAL A 210 13.51 -6.00 4.79
C VAL A 210 12.52 -6.20 5.94
N GLN A 211 13.00 -6.33 7.16
CA GLN A 211 12.15 -6.45 8.35
C GLN A 211 12.34 -5.21 9.22
N VAL A 212 11.29 -4.43 9.41
CA VAL A 212 11.27 -3.24 10.27
C VAL A 212 10.55 -3.54 11.56
N PHE A 213 11.13 -3.11 12.68
CA PHE A 213 10.61 -3.31 14.02
C PHE A 213 10.52 -1.98 14.74
N GLY A 214 9.38 -1.71 15.36
CA GLY A 214 9.13 -0.47 16.07
C GLY A 214 7.87 -0.53 16.93
N PRO A 215 7.61 0.51 17.74
CA PRO A 215 6.46 0.58 18.64
C PRO A 215 5.16 0.89 17.89
N PHE A 216 4.81 0.08 16.89
CA PHE A 216 3.60 0.27 16.07
C PHE A 216 2.39 -0.34 16.78
N GLU A 217 1.56 0.49 17.41
CA GLU A 217 0.42 0.03 18.23
C GLU A 217 -0.62 -0.77 17.44
N VAL A 218 -0.86 -0.43 16.17
CA VAL A 218 -1.76 -1.19 15.27
C VAL A 218 -1.34 -2.66 15.08
N LEU A 219 -0.08 -2.97 15.38
CA LEU A 219 0.51 -4.30 15.24
C LEU A 219 0.69 -5.03 16.59
N ALA A 220 0.35 -4.39 17.71
CA ALA A 220 0.58 -4.92 19.05
C ALA A 220 -0.15 -6.24 19.32
N SER A 221 -1.21 -6.55 18.57
CA SER A 221 -1.95 -7.83 18.62
C SER A 221 -1.20 -9.01 17.99
N GLY A 222 0.02 -8.81 17.48
CA GLY A 222 0.80 -9.84 16.80
C GLY A 222 0.60 -9.87 15.27
N THR A 223 0.04 -8.81 14.69
CA THR A 223 -0.10 -8.68 13.23
C THR A 223 1.21 -8.22 12.60
N THR A 224 1.68 -8.89 11.55
CA THR A 224 2.74 -8.40 10.65
C THR A 224 2.12 -7.83 9.40
N LEU A 225 2.42 -6.57 9.07
CA LEU A 225 2.05 -5.98 7.78
C LEU A 225 3.18 -6.19 6.79
N VAL A 226 2.86 -6.58 5.56
CA VAL A 226 3.84 -6.85 4.51
C VAL A 226 3.53 -5.99 3.29
N ASP A 227 4.37 -4.99 3.03
CA ASP A 227 4.34 -4.24 1.76
C ASP A 227 5.00 -5.10 0.67
N ALA A 228 4.22 -5.48 -0.33
CA ALA A 228 4.72 -6.22 -1.48
C ALA A 228 4.87 -5.28 -2.69
N PRO A 229 5.88 -5.50 -3.55
CA PRO A 229 5.99 -4.81 -4.82
C PRO A 229 4.69 -4.86 -5.63
N GLY A 230 4.45 -3.84 -6.45
CA GLY A 230 3.27 -3.79 -7.32
C GLY A 230 3.19 -5.01 -8.23
N TYR A 231 2.08 -5.76 -8.13
CA TYR A 231 1.83 -6.91 -9.00
C TYR A 231 1.59 -6.42 -10.43
N GLY A 232 2.16 -7.12 -11.40
CA GLY A 232 2.12 -6.72 -12.82
C GLY A 232 3.07 -5.57 -13.17
N SER A 233 4.15 -5.38 -12.41
CA SER A 233 5.16 -4.34 -12.66
C SER A 233 6.07 -4.61 -13.87
N GLY A 234 5.97 -5.78 -14.51
CA GLY A 234 6.84 -6.18 -15.63
C GLY A 234 8.27 -6.55 -15.22
N ASN A 235 8.66 -6.30 -13.96
CA ASN A 235 9.97 -6.61 -13.40
C ASN A 235 9.95 -7.99 -12.71
N ILE A 236 10.89 -8.86 -13.08
CA ILE A 236 10.94 -10.26 -12.63
C ILE A 236 11.25 -10.40 -11.14
N PHE A 237 12.21 -9.62 -10.63
CA PHE A 237 12.57 -9.63 -9.22
C PHE A 237 11.34 -9.26 -8.37
N ARG A 238 10.62 -8.20 -8.75
CA ARG A 238 9.38 -7.77 -8.10
C ARG A 238 8.27 -8.83 -8.17
N GLU A 239 8.13 -9.51 -9.30
CA GLU A 239 7.14 -10.58 -9.46
C GLU A 239 7.45 -11.76 -8.53
N ILE A 240 8.72 -12.14 -8.38
CA ILE A 240 9.16 -13.19 -7.46
C ILE A 240 8.88 -12.81 -6.01
N HIS A 241 9.27 -11.60 -5.59
CA HIS A 241 8.99 -11.11 -4.22
C HIS A 241 7.49 -11.06 -3.94
N ALA A 242 6.69 -10.55 -4.89
CA ALA A 242 5.24 -10.49 -4.75
C ALA A 242 4.62 -11.91 -4.62
N LYS A 243 5.02 -12.87 -5.47
CA LYS A 243 4.53 -14.26 -5.40
C LYS A 243 4.91 -14.94 -4.09
N ARG A 244 6.15 -14.78 -3.61
CA ARG A 244 6.61 -15.34 -2.33
C ARG A 244 5.84 -14.73 -1.15
N ALA A 245 5.71 -13.40 -1.11
CA ALA A 245 4.99 -12.70 -0.05
C ALA A 245 3.55 -13.23 0.04
N VAL A 246 2.86 -13.27 -1.10
CA VAL A 246 1.51 -13.83 -1.23
C VAL A 246 1.40 -15.27 -0.73
N GLY A 247 2.35 -16.15 -1.07
CA GLY A 247 2.31 -17.55 -0.66
C GLY A 247 2.48 -17.77 0.84
N SER A 248 3.02 -16.77 1.55
CA SER A 248 3.17 -16.76 3.00
C SER A 248 2.02 -16.05 3.75
N ALA A 249 1.02 -15.52 3.04
CA ALA A 249 -0.03 -14.70 3.64
C ALA A 249 -1.06 -15.52 4.42
N ASP A 250 -1.44 -15.04 5.61
CA ASP A 250 -2.62 -15.52 6.33
C ASP A 250 -3.85 -14.69 5.95
N LYS A 251 -3.64 -13.40 5.66
CA LYS A 251 -4.65 -12.52 5.09
C LYS A 251 -4.08 -11.65 3.98
N ILE A 252 -4.93 -11.28 3.03
CA ILE A 252 -4.60 -10.39 1.92
C ILE A 252 -5.40 -9.10 2.04
N MET A 253 -4.70 -7.98 2.05
CA MET A 253 -5.26 -6.65 1.89
C MET A 253 -5.18 -6.25 0.42
N LEU A 254 -6.32 -6.24 -0.27
CA LEU A 254 -6.43 -5.79 -1.65
C LEU A 254 -6.62 -4.27 -1.71
N VAL A 255 -5.64 -3.54 -2.22
CA VAL A 255 -5.66 -2.07 -2.29
C VAL A 255 -6.01 -1.57 -3.69
N TYR A 256 -6.99 -0.67 -3.77
CA TYR A 256 -7.44 -0.03 -5.01
C TYR A 256 -7.53 1.49 -4.88
N ASP A 257 -7.30 2.20 -5.97
CA ASP A 257 -7.60 3.63 -6.05
C ASP A 257 -9.09 3.85 -6.36
N VAL A 258 -9.75 4.78 -5.66
CA VAL A 258 -11.18 5.05 -5.83
C VAL A 258 -11.57 5.45 -7.25
N ARG A 259 -10.68 6.13 -7.99
CA ARG A 259 -10.92 6.51 -9.39
C ARG A 259 -11.04 5.26 -10.26
N ARG A 260 -10.31 4.19 -9.95
CA ARG A 260 -10.44 2.90 -10.66
C ARG A 260 -11.66 2.12 -10.17
N ALA A 261 -11.95 2.18 -8.87
CA ALA A 261 -13.10 1.51 -8.27
C ALA A 261 -14.48 2.05 -8.75
N ILE A 262 -14.56 3.23 -9.36
CA ILE A 262 -15.83 3.78 -9.86
C ILE A 262 -16.12 3.38 -11.32
N TYR A 263 -15.07 3.18 -12.12
CA TYR A 263 -15.18 3.01 -13.57
C TYR A 263 -14.75 1.62 -14.06
N ASP A 264 -13.85 0.93 -13.36
CA ASP A 264 -13.16 -0.27 -13.85
C ASP A 264 -12.99 -1.34 -12.76
N LEU A 265 -14.07 -1.61 -12.03
CA LEU A 265 -14.16 -2.72 -11.06
C LEU A 265 -14.02 -4.11 -11.72
N THR A 266 -14.03 -4.20 -13.05
CA THR A 266 -14.72 -5.29 -13.74
C THR A 266 -13.87 -6.43 -14.27
N GLN A 267 -12.53 -6.32 -14.36
CA GLN A 267 -11.69 -7.46 -14.77
C GLN A 267 -10.55 -7.79 -13.81
N THR A 268 -9.65 -6.87 -13.49
CA THR A 268 -8.51 -7.20 -12.62
C THR A 268 -8.95 -7.66 -11.23
N MET A 269 -9.92 -6.97 -10.62
CA MET A 269 -10.47 -7.36 -9.32
C MET A 269 -11.22 -8.69 -9.41
N ARG A 270 -11.98 -8.92 -10.50
CA ARG A 270 -12.62 -10.20 -10.78
C ARG A 270 -11.58 -11.31 -10.90
N GLU A 271 -10.47 -11.09 -11.60
CA GLU A 271 -9.38 -12.07 -11.75
C GLU A 271 -8.72 -12.38 -10.42
N TYR A 272 -8.38 -11.38 -9.60
CA TYR A 272 -7.80 -11.62 -8.27
C TYR A 272 -8.76 -12.36 -7.35
N ILE A 273 -10.01 -11.92 -7.29
CA ILE A 273 -11.03 -12.56 -6.47
C ILE A 273 -11.25 -13.98 -6.99
N LYS A 274 -11.34 -14.19 -8.31
CA LYS A 274 -11.57 -15.51 -8.92
C LYS A 274 -10.40 -16.46 -8.70
N GLU A 275 -9.18 -16.06 -9.06
CA GLU A 275 -7.96 -16.86 -8.88
C GLU A 275 -7.80 -17.31 -7.42
N ARG A 276 -8.16 -16.44 -6.47
CA ARG A 276 -8.05 -16.77 -5.04
C ARG A 276 -9.24 -17.50 -4.47
N THR A 277 -10.46 -17.21 -4.93
CA THR A 277 -11.63 -18.00 -4.52
C THR A 277 -11.50 -19.43 -5.04
N GLU A 278 -11.00 -19.62 -6.27
CA GLU A 278 -10.66 -20.95 -6.81
C GLU A 278 -9.62 -21.66 -5.93
N THR A 279 -8.57 -20.94 -5.50
CA THR A 279 -7.55 -21.48 -4.58
C THR A 279 -8.18 -21.89 -3.25
N MET A 280 -9.00 -21.03 -2.62
CA MET A 280 -9.66 -21.28 -1.33
C MET A 280 -10.67 -22.45 -1.36
N THR A 281 -11.28 -22.75 -2.52
CA THR A 281 -12.20 -23.89 -2.65
C THR A 281 -11.50 -25.24 -2.85
N ASP A 282 -10.18 -25.25 -3.09
CA ASP A 282 -9.39 -26.47 -3.11
C ASP A 282 -9.06 -26.90 -1.67
N ILE A 283 -9.63 -28.04 -1.24
CA ILE A 283 -9.57 -28.64 0.11
C ILE A 283 -8.13 -28.80 0.65
N ARG A 284 -7.11 -28.60 -0.20
CA ARG A 284 -5.68 -28.73 0.11
C ARG A 284 -4.97 -27.41 0.41
N THR A 285 -5.63 -26.25 0.30
CA THR A 285 -4.98 -24.95 0.53
C THR A 285 -5.41 -24.33 1.86
N ARG A 286 -4.53 -23.54 2.49
CA ARG A 286 -4.86 -22.78 3.71
C ARG A 286 -5.95 -21.76 3.39
N ASP A 287 -6.93 -21.61 4.28
CA ASP A 287 -7.93 -20.54 4.21
C ASP A 287 -7.26 -19.16 4.41
N ILE A 288 -6.90 -18.48 3.32
CA ILE A 288 -6.34 -17.13 3.36
C ILE A 288 -7.48 -16.11 3.35
N GLY A 289 -7.65 -15.35 4.44
CA GLY A 289 -8.71 -14.33 4.51
C GLY A 289 -8.44 -13.13 3.60
N ILE A 290 -9.48 -12.56 2.98
CA ILE A 290 -9.33 -11.38 2.09
C ILE A 290 -10.15 -10.22 2.63
N PHE A 291 -9.62 -9.00 2.50
CA PHE A 291 -10.38 -7.77 2.67
C PHE A 291 -9.87 -6.69 1.70
N VAL A 292 -10.68 -5.66 1.47
CA VAL A 292 -10.41 -4.64 0.46
C VAL A 292 -10.25 -3.27 1.12
N VAL A 293 -9.26 -2.51 0.65
CA VAL A 293 -9.04 -1.12 1.00
C VAL A 293 -9.08 -0.26 -0.26
N VAL A 294 -9.92 0.76 -0.30
CA VAL A 294 -10.04 1.69 -1.42
C VAL A 294 -9.54 3.07 -0.98
N THR A 295 -8.46 3.53 -1.60
CA THR A 295 -7.77 4.80 -1.29
C THR A 295 -8.34 5.96 -2.09
N GLY A 296 -8.08 7.19 -1.65
CA GLY A 296 -8.48 8.41 -2.37
C GLY A 296 -9.87 8.91 -2.00
N ASN A 297 -10.42 8.49 -0.85
CA ASN A 297 -11.73 8.99 -0.40
C ASN A 297 -11.71 10.46 0.06
N ASP A 298 -10.53 11.07 0.09
CA ASP A 298 -10.24 12.48 0.30
C ASP A 298 -10.17 13.30 -1.00
N LEU A 299 -10.29 12.66 -2.16
CA LEU A 299 -10.37 13.36 -3.45
C LEU A 299 -11.68 14.12 -3.58
N ARG A 300 -11.59 15.42 -3.90
CA ARG A 300 -12.75 16.24 -4.27
C ARG A 300 -13.47 15.63 -5.46
N MET A 301 -14.79 15.66 -5.40
CA MET A 301 -15.65 15.08 -6.43
C MET A 301 -16.59 16.16 -6.98
N LEU A 302 -16.74 16.20 -8.29
CA LEU A 302 -17.70 17.07 -8.94
C LEU A 302 -19.13 16.50 -8.78
N TYR A 303 -20.14 17.38 -8.80
CA TYR A 303 -21.54 16.97 -8.73
C TYR A 303 -21.90 15.88 -9.77
N SER A 304 -21.40 16.03 -11.00
CA SER A 304 -21.63 15.09 -12.11
C SER A 304 -21.04 13.69 -11.84
N GLN A 305 -20.00 13.58 -11.02
CA GLN A 305 -19.33 12.33 -10.69
C GLN A 305 -19.99 11.59 -9.53
N ALA A 306 -20.74 12.29 -8.68
CA ALA A 306 -21.31 11.73 -7.44
C ALA A 306 -22.45 10.73 -7.66
N LYS A 307 -22.99 10.64 -8.89
CA LYS A 307 -24.09 9.74 -9.30
C LYS A 307 -25.26 9.70 -8.29
N LEU A 308 -25.65 10.85 -7.75
CA LEU A 308 -26.60 10.93 -6.62
C LEU A 308 -28.02 10.47 -6.98
N ASP A 309 -28.73 9.89 -6.01
CA ASP A 309 -30.17 9.63 -6.10
C ASP A 309 -31.01 10.91 -5.95
N GLN A 310 -32.32 10.81 -6.11
CA GLN A 310 -33.22 11.97 -6.06
C GLN A 310 -33.20 12.70 -4.71
N LYS A 311 -33.14 11.97 -3.60
CA LYS A 311 -33.13 12.54 -2.25
C LYS A 311 -31.81 13.25 -1.98
N GLN A 312 -30.70 12.61 -2.33
CA GLN A 312 -29.35 13.16 -2.23
C GLN A 312 -29.21 14.43 -3.07
N ARG A 313 -29.74 14.46 -4.30
CA ARG A 313 -29.73 15.65 -5.17
C ARG A 313 -30.46 16.83 -4.54
N SER A 314 -31.61 16.58 -3.91
CA SER A 314 -32.37 17.64 -3.22
C SER A 314 -31.58 18.27 -2.08
N VAL A 315 -30.84 17.46 -1.30
CA VAL A 315 -30.01 17.96 -0.19
C VAL A 315 -28.89 18.84 -0.73
N VAL A 316 -28.15 18.36 -1.72
CA VAL A 316 -27.04 19.11 -2.32
C VAL A 316 -27.51 20.39 -2.99
N SER A 317 -28.65 20.38 -3.68
CA SER A 317 -29.23 21.59 -4.29
C SER A 317 -29.57 22.66 -3.25
N GLY A 318 -29.98 22.25 -2.04
CA GLY A 318 -30.19 23.18 -0.92
C GLY A 318 -28.90 23.89 -0.52
N TRP A 319 -27.80 23.13 -0.36
CA TRP A 319 -26.49 23.72 -0.03
C TRP A 319 -25.91 24.56 -1.16
N GLU A 320 -26.15 24.21 -2.42
CA GLU A 320 -25.68 24.99 -3.57
C GLU A 320 -26.33 26.38 -3.59
N LYS A 321 -27.64 26.47 -3.37
CA LYS A 321 -28.34 27.75 -3.24
C LYS A 321 -27.81 28.59 -2.07
N GLU A 322 -27.54 27.94 -0.94
CA GLU A 322 -26.98 28.64 0.21
C GLU A 322 -25.56 29.15 -0.04
N LEU A 323 -24.71 28.36 -0.70
CA LEU A 323 -23.37 28.78 -1.12
C LEU A 323 -23.44 29.97 -2.08
N GLU A 324 -24.31 29.92 -3.09
CA GLU A 324 -24.52 31.03 -4.03
C GLU A 324 -24.95 32.31 -3.30
N ASN A 325 -25.87 32.20 -2.34
CA ASN A 325 -26.31 33.33 -1.52
C ASN A 325 -25.16 33.93 -0.70
N LEU A 326 -24.39 33.09 0.00
CA LEU A 326 -23.26 33.53 0.82
C LEU A 326 -22.14 34.12 -0.03
N GLU A 327 -21.87 33.58 -1.21
CA GLU A 327 -20.88 34.10 -2.15
C GLU A 327 -21.29 35.46 -2.72
N MET A 328 -22.58 35.66 -2.99
CA MET A 328 -23.13 36.97 -3.34
C MET A 328 -22.91 37.98 -2.21
N ILE A 329 -23.23 37.62 -0.97
CA ILE A 329 -23.00 38.47 0.21
C ILE A 329 -21.50 38.77 0.37
N ARG A 330 -20.63 37.78 0.20
CA ARG A 330 -19.17 37.94 0.26
C ARG A 330 -18.69 39.00 -0.74
N GLN A 331 -19.15 38.92 -1.99
CA GLN A 331 -18.76 39.86 -3.05
C GLN A 331 -19.26 41.28 -2.78
N VAL A 332 -20.46 41.44 -2.22
CA VAL A 332 -20.99 42.76 -1.82
C VAL A 332 -20.13 43.36 -0.71
N LEU A 333 -19.87 42.61 0.37
CA LEU A 333 -19.04 43.06 1.48
C LEU A 333 -17.60 43.39 1.04
N GLU A 334 -17.02 42.59 0.15
CA GLU A 334 -15.68 42.83 -0.41
C GLU A 334 -15.58 44.20 -1.12
N LYS A 335 -16.62 44.55 -1.90
CA LYS A 335 -16.72 45.85 -2.57
C LYS A 335 -16.94 47.01 -1.60
N GLU A 336 -17.76 46.81 -0.56
CA GLU A 336 -18.03 47.84 0.45
C GLU A 336 -16.77 48.16 1.27
N ILE A 337 -16.04 47.14 1.72
CA ILE A 337 -14.76 47.28 2.43
C ILE A 337 -13.74 48.02 1.54
N ALA A 338 -13.59 47.60 0.28
CA ALA A 338 -12.66 48.23 -0.66
C ALA A 338 -12.99 49.70 -0.96
N SER A 339 -14.24 50.14 -0.79
CA SER A 339 -14.65 51.52 -1.07
C SER A 339 -14.17 52.52 -0.02
N GLY A 340 -13.86 52.09 1.21
CA GLY A 340 -13.27 52.91 2.27
C GLY A 340 -14.08 54.13 2.73
N LYS A 341 -15.38 54.22 2.37
CA LYS A 341 -16.22 55.42 2.63
C LYS A 341 -16.88 55.45 4.02
N GLN A 342 -16.60 54.49 4.89
CA GLN A 342 -17.30 54.34 6.17
C GLN A 342 -16.45 54.73 7.37
N GLU A 343 -17.12 55.12 8.46
CA GLU A 343 -16.49 55.37 9.76
C GLU A 343 -15.77 54.11 10.29
N GLN A 344 -14.70 54.30 11.06
CA GLN A 344 -13.81 53.22 11.54
C GLN A 344 -14.57 52.07 12.23
N ALA A 345 -15.52 52.38 13.12
CA ALA A 345 -16.32 51.36 13.82
C ALA A 345 -17.23 50.55 12.88
N SER A 346 -17.71 51.18 11.80
CA SER A 346 -18.53 50.53 10.78
C SER A 346 -17.67 49.67 9.85
N HIS A 347 -16.45 50.13 9.54
CA HIS A 347 -15.46 49.36 8.80
C HIS A 347 -15.08 48.06 9.54
N ASP A 348 -14.76 48.16 10.83
CA ASP A 348 -14.44 46.99 11.67
C ASP A 348 -15.60 45.98 11.73
N HIS A 349 -16.85 46.46 11.74
CA HIS A 349 -18.03 45.60 11.70
C HIS A 349 -18.16 44.85 10.37
N LEU A 350 -17.93 45.54 9.24
CA LEU A 350 -17.95 44.93 7.90
C LEU A 350 -16.86 43.86 7.75
N GLU A 351 -15.64 44.13 8.22
CA GLU A 351 -14.54 43.16 8.18
C GLU A 351 -14.86 41.88 8.99
N ARG A 352 -15.43 42.03 10.19
CA ARG A 352 -15.88 40.89 11.00
C ARG A 352 -16.91 40.06 10.26
N ARG A 353 -17.95 40.71 9.73
CA ARG A 353 -18.99 40.01 8.97
C ARG A 353 -18.44 39.34 7.71
N PHE A 354 -17.50 39.98 7.01
CA PHE A 354 -16.82 39.38 5.86
C PHE A 354 -16.05 38.12 6.24
N LYS A 355 -15.33 38.16 7.37
CA LYS A 355 -14.65 36.99 7.94
C LYS A 355 -15.63 35.87 8.28
N ASP A 356 -16.75 36.19 8.94
CA ASP A 356 -17.77 35.21 9.31
C ASP A 356 -18.39 34.54 8.07
N ILE A 357 -18.68 35.31 7.02
CA ILE A 357 -19.17 34.77 5.74
C ILE A 357 -18.14 33.86 5.08
N LYS A 358 -16.85 34.22 5.08
CA LYS A 358 -15.78 33.33 4.56
C LYS A 358 -15.70 32.02 5.34
N VAL A 359 -15.88 32.07 6.67
CA VAL A 359 -15.92 30.88 7.51
C VAL A 359 -17.15 30.03 7.19
N ALA A 360 -18.34 30.63 7.08
CA ALA A 360 -19.58 29.93 6.74
C ALA A 360 -19.50 29.23 5.37
N ILE A 361 -18.97 29.91 4.35
CA ILE A 361 -18.72 29.32 3.02
C ILE A 361 -17.77 28.12 3.15
N SER A 362 -16.66 28.28 3.88
CA SER A 362 -15.68 27.21 4.07
C SER A 362 -16.30 25.98 4.76
N ILE A 363 -17.13 26.19 5.79
CA ILE A 363 -17.85 25.11 6.50
C ILE A 363 -18.79 24.38 5.55
N LEU A 364 -19.61 25.10 4.78
CA LEU A 364 -20.57 24.50 3.83
C LEU A 364 -19.86 23.75 2.70
N MET A 365 -18.73 24.27 2.20
CA MET A 365 -17.93 23.58 1.19
C MET A 365 -17.39 22.24 1.71
N VAL A 366 -16.89 22.21 2.95
CA VAL A 366 -16.41 20.97 3.59
C VAL A 366 -17.57 20.01 3.85
N GLN A 367 -18.72 20.48 4.34
CA GLN A 367 -19.91 19.65 4.54
C GLN A 367 -20.38 18.99 3.24
N LYS A 368 -20.44 19.75 2.14
CA LYS A 368 -20.79 19.24 0.81
C LYS A 368 -19.76 18.22 0.31
N ALA A 369 -18.46 18.50 0.48
CA ALA A 369 -17.40 17.58 0.09
C ALA A 369 -17.42 16.26 0.89
N ARG A 370 -17.65 16.35 2.21
CA ARG A 370 -17.84 15.20 3.10
C ARG A 370 -19.02 14.33 2.65
N PHE A 371 -20.17 14.95 2.40
CA PHE A 371 -21.36 14.24 1.92
C PHE A 371 -21.08 13.46 0.62
N TYR A 372 -20.36 14.06 -0.32
CA TYR A 372 -19.94 13.37 -1.54
C TYR A 372 -19.02 12.18 -1.26
N ALA A 373 -18.03 12.33 -0.38
CA ALA A 373 -17.11 11.26 0.00
C ALA A 373 -17.84 10.10 0.69
N GLU A 374 -18.78 10.39 1.60
CA GLU A 374 -19.59 9.36 2.28
C GLU A 374 -20.45 8.57 1.29
N ASN A 375 -21.16 9.26 0.38
CA ASN A 375 -21.98 8.59 -0.63
C ASN A 375 -21.15 7.76 -1.63
N ARG A 376 -19.95 8.25 -2.00
CA ARG A 376 -18.99 7.50 -2.81
C ARG A 376 -18.55 6.24 -2.08
N ALA A 377 -18.17 6.36 -0.82
CA ALA A 377 -17.74 5.23 0.00
C ALA A 377 -18.82 4.15 0.11
N THR A 378 -20.09 4.54 0.33
CA THR A 378 -21.22 3.59 0.35
C THR A 378 -21.36 2.85 -0.99
N LYS A 379 -21.41 3.58 -2.11
CA LYS A 379 -21.55 2.96 -3.45
C LYS A 379 -20.39 2.04 -3.80
N VAL A 380 -19.17 2.42 -3.44
CA VAL A 380 -17.98 1.59 -3.66
C VAL A 380 -18.06 0.31 -2.84
N ARG A 381 -18.45 0.38 -1.57
CA ARG A 381 -18.64 -0.82 -0.71
C ARG A 381 -19.68 -1.75 -1.29
N GLU A 382 -20.85 -1.23 -1.66
CA GLU A 382 -21.93 -2.00 -2.28
C GLU A 382 -21.49 -2.65 -3.59
N GLY A 383 -20.87 -1.87 -4.48
CA GLY A 383 -20.39 -2.37 -5.78
C GLY A 383 -19.34 -3.48 -5.65
N ILE A 384 -18.41 -3.36 -4.70
CA ILE A 384 -17.41 -4.39 -4.41
C ILE A 384 -18.06 -5.63 -3.80
N GLN A 385 -18.98 -5.46 -2.85
CA GLN A 385 -19.67 -6.57 -2.21
C GLN A 385 -20.52 -7.38 -3.21
N ASP A 386 -21.18 -6.70 -4.14
CA ASP A 386 -21.97 -7.32 -5.22
C ASP A 386 -21.07 -8.01 -6.26
N LEU A 387 -19.91 -7.42 -6.57
CA LEU A 387 -18.92 -8.09 -7.41
C LEU A 387 -18.41 -9.38 -6.74
N TYR A 388 -18.06 -9.32 -5.46
CA TYR A 388 -17.57 -10.46 -4.70
C TYR A 388 -18.61 -11.58 -4.64
N LYS A 389 -19.86 -11.27 -4.30
CA LYS A 389 -20.98 -12.24 -4.30
C LYS A 389 -21.12 -12.94 -5.64
N ARG A 390 -21.13 -12.18 -6.75
CA ARG A 390 -21.21 -12.74 -8.10
C ARG A 390 -20.05 -13.67 -8.42
N CYS A 391 -18.81 -13.26 -8.12
CA CYS A 391 -17.63 -14.09 -8.36
C CYS A 391 -17.63 -15.35 -7.50
N PHE A 392 -18.11 -15.27 -6.26
CA PHE A 392 -18.15 -16.41 -5.34
C PHE A 392 -19.22 -17.42 -5.75
N ILE A 393 -20.44 -16.98 -6.10
CA ILE A 393 -21.53 -17.86 -6.56
C ILE A 393 -21.12 -18.64 -7.82
N ASP A 394 -20.39 -18.00 -8.74
CA ASP A 394 -19.85 -18.63 -9.95
C ASP A 394 -18.94 -19.85 -9.61
N ILE A 395 -18.33 -19.88 -8.41
CA ILE A 395 -17.32 -20.85 -8.00
C ILE A 395 -17.85 -21.85 -6.96
N SER A 396 -18.60 -21.38 -5.95
CA SER A 396 -19.01 -22.13 -4.76
C SER A 396 -20.24 -23.03 -4.96
N ARG A 397 -20.77 -23.14 -6.19
CA ARG A 397 -21.96 -23.94 -6.53
C ARG A 397 -23.21 -23.59 -5.69
N GLY A 398 -23.36 -22.32 -5.30
CA GLY A 398 -24.60 -21.81 -4.68
C GLY A 398 -24.56 -21.62 -3.16
N ILE A 399 -23.39 -21.65 -2.52
CA ILE A 399 -23.22 -21.21 -1.13
C ILE A 399 -22.98 -19.69 -1.11
N ASP A 400 -23.75 -18.97 -0.30
CA ASP A 400 -23.54 -17.53 -0.09
C ASP A 400 -22.24 -17.26 0.69
N PRO A 401 -21.38 -16.34 0.23
CA PRO A 401 -20.16 -16.01 0.95
C PRO A 401 -20.46 -15.15 2.19
N SER A 402 -19.55 -15.21 3.18
CA SER A 402 -19.49 -14.22 4.24
C SER A 402 -19.29 -12.81 3.65
N ALA A 403 -19.75 -11.77 4.35
CA ALA A 403 -19.52 -10.40 3.92
C ALA A 403 -18.01 -10.11 3.78
N LEU A 404 -17.63 -9.45 2.69
CA LEU A 404 -16.25 -9.06 2.42
C LEU A 404 -15.98 -7.74 3.17
N PRO A 405 -14.99 -7.65 4.07
CA PRO A 405 -14.68 -6.38 4.71
C PRO A 405 -14.12 -5.40 3.67
N VAL A 406 -14.75 -4.23 3.54
CA VAL A 406 -14.36 -3.17 2.60
C VAL A 406 -14.21 -1.85 3.32
N PHE A 407 -12.98 -1.33 3.32
CA PHE A 407 -12.62 -0.04 3.89
C PHE A 407 -12.40 0.97 2.77
N VAL A 408 -12.97 2.16 2.89
CA VAL A 408 -12.79 3.24 1.94
C VAL A 408 -12.16 4.40 2.69
N VAL A 409 -10.94 4.79 2.32
CA VAL A 409 -10.05 5.56 3.16
C VAL A 409 -9.51 6.82 2.48
N GLY A 410 -9.33 7.88 3.25
CA GLY A 410 -8.68 9.14 2.86
C GLY A 410 -7.37 9.33 3.62
N CYS A 411 -6.26 8.88 3.03
CA CYS A 411 -4.95 8.89 3.70
C CYS A 411 -4.38 10.30 3.84
N ARG A 412 -4.55 11.18 2.85
CA ARG A 412 -4.03 12.56 2.89
C ARG A 412 -4.72 13.38 3.97
N ASP A 413 -6.05 13.28 4.04
CA ASP A 413 -6.81 13.95 5.10
C ASP A 413 -6.40 13.42 6.49
N TYR A 414 -6.13 12.11 6.61
CA TYR A 414 -5.60 11.53 7.84
C TYR A 414 -4.23 12.10 8.21
N PHE A 415 -3.30 12.20 7.26
CA PHE A 415 -1.97 12.81 7.48
C PHE A 415 -2.07 14.27 7.92
N CYS A 416 -2.91 15.07 7.24
CA CYS A 416 -3.17 16.45 7.61
C CYS A 416 -3.69 16.56 9.06
N MET A 417 -4.65 15.70 9.44
CA MET A 417 -5.22 15.69 10.79
C MET A 417 -4.27 15.20 11.88
N LYS A 418 -3.30 14.36 11.52
CA LYS A 418 -2.24 13.89 12.43
C LYS A 418 -1.03 14.83 12.49
N GLY A 419 -1.02 15.91 11.71
CA GLY A 419 0.10 16.84 11.62
C GLY A 419 1.32 16.24 10.90
N MET A 420 1.11 15.23 10.07
CA MET A 420 2.16 14.62 9.24
C MET A 420 2.36 15.38 7.92
N GLU A 421 1.33 16.11 7.45
CA GLU A 421 1.40 16.99 6.29
C GLU A 421 0.93 18.40 6.67
N ASP A 422 1.66 19.43 6.24
CA ASP A 422 1.36 20.85 6.45
C ASP A 422 0.26 21.36 5.49
N ASP A 423 -0.87 20.65 5.42
CA ASP A 423 -2.03 21.03 4.61
C ASP A 423 -3.33 20.85 5.40
N LYS A 424 -4.43 21.38 4.88
CA LYS A 424 -5.75 21.23 5.48
C LYS A 424 -6.47 20.00 4.91
N PRO A 425 -7.23 19.28 5.74
CA PRO A 425 -8.12 18.24 5.25
C PRO A 425 -9.09 18.79 4.20
N THR A 426 -9.36 17.97 3.19
CA THR A 426 -10.10 18.35 2.00
C THR A 426 -11.58 18.02 2.10
N VAL A 427 -11.91 16.85 2.68
CA VAL A 427 -13.29 16.38 2.83
C VAL A 427 -13.62 15.98 4.26
N SER A 428 -12.63 15.52 5.02
CA SER A 428 -12.81 14.94 6.35
C SER A 428 -12.84 16.04 7.41
N THR A 429 -13.68 15.86 8.43
CA THR A 429 -13.78 16.78 9.58
C THR A 429 -13.34 16.13 10.89
N THR A 430 -13.38 14.80 10.95
CA THR A 430 -12.91 13.99 12.07
C THR A 430 -11.99 12.89 11.55
N LEU A 431 -11.18 12.29 12.43
CA LEU A 431 -10.35 11.13 12.06
C LEU A 431 -11.20 9.95 11.58
N GLU A 432 -12.42 9.76 12.11
CA GLU A 432 -13.32 8.68 11.67
C GLU A 432 -13.78 8.85 10.22
N ASP A 433 -13.97 10.09 9.76
CA ASP A 433 -14.38 10.37 8.37
C ASP A 433 -13.34 9.85 7.36
N THR A 434 -12.07 9.72 7.78
CA THR A 434 -10.97 9.21 6.95
C THR A 434 -11.04 7.70 6.73
N GLY A 435 -11.78 6.95 7.54
CA GLY A 435 -11.86 5.49 7.51
C GLY A 435 -10.60 4.74 7.99
N ILE A 436 -9.48 5.41 8.28
CA ILE A 436 -8.24 4.79 8.78
C ILE A 436 -8.42 4.19 10.19
N PRO A 437 -9.09 4.86 11.16
CA PRO A 437 -9.31 4.27 12.49
C PRO A 437 -10.07 2.95 12.43
N GLY A 438 -11.15 2.87 11.64
CA GLY A 438 -11.89 1.63 11.44
C GLY A 438 -11.06 0.50 10.82
N LEU A 439 -10.12 0.81 9.91
CA LEU A 439 -9.17 -0.17 9.36
C LEU A 439 -8.14 -0.62 10.41
N SER A 440 -7.61 0.32 11.20
CA SER A 440 -6.70 0.04 12.30
C SER A 440 -7.33 -0.88 13.36
N ASP A 441 -8.57 -0.59 13.74
CA ASP A 441 -9.36 -1.40 14.66
C ASP A 441 -9.58 -2.81 14.12
N PHE A 442 -9.90 -2.94 12.83
CA PHE A 442 -10.06 -4.25 12.19
C PHE A 442 -8.77 -5.08 12.22
N LEU A 443 -7.62 -4.46 12.00
CA LEU A 443 -6.33 -5.14 12.09
C LEU A 443 -6.00 -5.53 13.55
N SER A 444 -6.35 -4.68 14.50
CA SER A 444 -6.06 -4.89 15.93
C SER A 444 -6.96 -5.94 16.58
N ARG A 445 -8.24 -6.01 16.21
CA ARG A 445 -9.27 -6.83 16.89
C ARG A 445 -9.32 -8.30 16.50
N ASN A 446 -8.73 -8.72 15.38
CA ASN A 446 -8.90 -10.10 14.90
C ASN A 446 -7.89 -11.09 15.51
N GLY A 447 -7.46 -10.89 16.76
CA GLY A 447 -6.55 -11.77 17.48
C GLY A 447 -7.21 -12.97 18.18
N ASP A 448 -8.55 -13.08 18.10
CA ASP A 448 -9.34 -14.15 18.71
C ASP A 448 -9.94 -15.12 17.68
#